data_AF-A0A8C8RWH0-F1
#
_entry.id   AF-A0A8C8RWH0-F1
#
_cell.length_a   1.000
_cell.length_b   1.000
_cell.length_c   1.000
_cell.angle_alpha   90.00
_cell.angle_beta   90.00
_cell.angle_gamma   90.00
#
_symmetry.space_group_name_H-M   'P 1'
#
loop_
_entity.id
_entity.type
_entity.pdbx_description
1 polymer ?
#
loop_
_entity_poly.entity_id
_entity_poly.type
_entity_poly.pdbx_seq_one_letter_code
_entity_poly.pdbx_strand_id
1 'polypeptide(L)'
;MERDSFLLSLLINCRPQAQGLLSLSVSSPGASHGVEQALSGVARWWFARQLWYKSTPRAVAGSQGGDTCIGEVAHTLSSGFALPDVDSCEKWLNCKSDFLTKYLSKVLTDLPSCPCSYPLEAVYSAVNLRDERQGKNFRWRDASGPKERLDIYKPTARFCLRSMLSLDSTTLAAQHCCYDEHTKLITRGKGAGAPNLISTEFSPELHYKVDMLPWILCKGDWSRYHAVRPPNNGQQCTDNPSEEEYLSQLQEAKEY
;
A
#
# COMPACT_ATOMS: atom_id res chain seq x y z
N MET A 1 8.92 5.66 16.29
CA MET A 1 10.12 6.19 15.61
C MET A 1 11.03 5.07 15.11
N GLU A 2 11.45 4.10 15.92
CA GLU A 2 12.16 2.89 15.40
C GLU A 2 11.24 1.92 14.63
N ARG A 3 9.98 1.74 15.08
CA ARG A 3 8.99 0.87 14.40
C ARG A 3 8.71 1.28 12.95
N ASP A 4 8.54 2.57 12.67
CA ASP A 4 8.13 3.05 11.34
C ASP A 4 9.26 2.92 10.30
N SER A 5 10.51 3.16 10.71
CA SER A 5 11.69 2.93 9.87
C SER A 5 11.94 1.43 9.63
N PHE A 6 11.63 0.58 10.61
CA PHE A 6 11.73 -0.86 10.49
C PHE A 6 10.64 -1.42 9.56
N LEU A 7 9.38 -0.98 9.70
CA LEU A 7 8.25 -1.32 8.82
C LEU A 7 8.55 -0.94 7.36
N LEU A 8 9.12 0.24 7.11
CA LEU A 8 9.56 0.65 5.76
C LEU A 8 10.64 -0.27 5.19
N SER A 9 11.66 -0.59 5.97
CA SER A 9 12.74 -1.46 5.52
C SER A 9 12.25 -2.88 5.22
N LEU A 10 11.22 -3.36 5.92
CA LEU A 10 10.62 -4.67 5.70
C LEU A 10 9.67 -4.72 4.50
N LEU A 11 8.86 -3.68 4.28
CA LEU A 11 7.99 -3.59 3.10
C LEU A 11 8.78 -3.48 1.79
N ILE A 12 9.96 -2.84 1.84
CA ILE A 12 10.82 -2.66 0.66
C ILE A 12 11.80 -3.84 0.51
N ASN A 13 12.40 -4.33 1.60
CA ASN A 13 13.50 -5.30 1.56
C ASN A 13 13.20 -6.70 2.11
N CYS A 14 11.98 -7.01 2.56
CA CYS A 14 11.59 -8.34 3.09
C CYS A 14 12.69 -9.08 3.88
N ARG A 15 13.41 -8.37 4.75
CA ARG A 15 14.54 -8.94 5.48
C ARG A 15 14.02 -9.99 6.46
N PRO A 16 14.49 -11.24 6.42
CA PRO A 16 14.22 -12.19 7.49
C PRO A 16 14.74 -11.60 8.80
N GLN A 17 13.94 -11.69 9.86
CA GLN A 17 14.39 -11.33 11.19
C GLN A 17 15.42 -12.37 11.61
N ALA A 18 16.72 -12.06 11.46
CA ALA A 18 17.76 -12.85 12.09
C ALA A 18 17.51 -12.80 13.60
N GLN A 19 17.10 -13.92 14.19
CA GLN A 19 17.08 -14.10 15.64
C GLN A 19 18.53 -14.17 16.12
N GLY A 20 19.18 -13.01 16.21
CA GLY A 20 20.43 -12.84 16.93
C GLY A 20 20.09 -12.49 18.37
N LEU A 21 20.27 -13.46 19.27
CA LEU A 21 20.41 -13.24 20.70
C LEU A 21 21.43 -12.11 20.94
N LEU A 22 20.94 -10.92 21.23
CA LEU A 22 21.70 -9.91 21.96
C LEU A 22 21.12 -9.87 23.37
N SER A 23 21.72 -10.70 24.22
CA SER A 23 21.68 -10.53 25.67
C SER A 23 22.27 -9.17 26.01
N LEU A 24 21.41 -8.18 26.20
CA LEU A 24 21.75 -6.94 26.90
C LEU A 24 21.22 -7.05 28.32
N SER A 25 22.07 -7.57 29.19
CA SER A 25 21.95 -7.38 30.63
C SER A 25 22.21 -5.92 30.95
N VAL A 26 21.19 -5.17 31.36
CA VAL A 26 21.37 -3.90 32.06
C VAL A 26 20.44 -3.85 33.27
N SER A 27 21.08 -3.86 34.42
CA SER A 27 20.55 -3.70 35.75
C SER A 27 19.80 -2.37 35.91
N SER A 28 18.63 -2.39 36.57
CA SER A 28 18.03 -1.17 37.15
C SER A 28 18.86 -0.68 38.35
N PRO A 29 18.89 0.63 38.62
CA PRO A 29 17.94 1.14 39.62
C PRO A 29 17.39 2.56 39.35
N GLY A 30 16.10 2.75 39.66
CA GLY A 30 15.59 3.85 40.50
C GLY A 30 15.50 5.31 39.98
N ALA A 31 14.33 5.90 40.25
CA ALA A 31 14.05 7.33 40.54
C ALA A 31 13.47 8.24 39.42
N SER A 32 12.15 8.45 39.55
CA SER A 32 11.40 9.72 39.71
C SER A 32 11.50 10.89 38.70
N HIS A 33 10.29 11.45 38.47
CA HIS A 33 9.91 12.79 38.00
C HIS A 33 10.04 13.15 36.52
N GLY A 34 8.92 13.65 35.97
CA GLY A 34 8.70 13.85 34.55
C GLY A 34 9.14 15.19 33.99
N VAL A 35 9.12 15.27 32.66
CA VAL A 35 8.90 16.50 31.87
C VAL A 35 8.20 16.07 30.57
N GLU A 36 6.99 16.57 30.40
CA GLU A 36 6.23 16.61 29.16
C GLU A 36 6.91 17.60 28.20
N GLN A 37 7.42 17.15 27.04
CA GLN A 37 7.76 18.07 25.94
C GLN A 37 7.40 17.49 24.58
N ALA A 38 6.48 18.21 23.93
CA ALA A 38 6.03 18.05 22.56
C ALA A 38 7.18 18.21 21.56
N LEU A 39 7.46 17.18 20.76
CA LEU A 39 8.28 17.32 19.57
C LEU A 39 7.37 17.55 18.36
N SER A 40 7.39 18.79 17.88
CA SER A 40 6.67 19.28 16.71
C SER A 40 7.04 18.51 15.44
N GLY A 41 6.09 18.44 14.50
CA GLY A 41 6.17 17.62 13.29
C GLY A 41 7.44 17.80 12.46
N VAL A 42 8.09 18.97 12.51
CA VAL A 42 9.31 19.29 11.74
C VAL A 42 10.49 18.38 12.10
N ALA A 43 10.61 17.93 13.35
CA ALA A 43 11.71 17.06 13.77
C ALA A 43 11.60 15.65 13.15
N ARG A 44 10.37 15.12 12.96
CA ARG A 44 10.17 13.80 12.33
C ARG A 44 10.58 13.80 10.85
N TRP A 45 10.38 14.93 10.15
CA TRP A 45 10.77 15.11 8.74
C TRP A 45 12.29 15.15 8.53
N TRP A 46 13.02 15.80 9.44
CA TRP A 46 14.47 15.94 9.30
C TRP A 46 15.22 14.61 9.53
N PHE A 47 14.77 13.79 10.49
CA PHE A 47 15.37 12.48 10.76
C PHE A 47 15.06 11.42 9.68
N ALA A 48 13.85 11.41 9.10
CA ALA A 48 13.52 10.52 7.99
C ALA A 48 14.38 10.80 6.73
N ARG A 49 14.67 12.07 6.46
CA ARG A 49 15.56 12.49 5.36
C ARG A 49 17.03 12.09 5.58
N GLN A 50 17.53 12.15 6.82
CA GLN A 50 18.88 11.68 7.14
C GLN A 50 19.03 10.15 7.05
N LEU A 51 17.97 9.39 7.36
CA LEU A 51 17.98 7.93 7.25
C LEU A 51 18.01 7.45 5.79
N TRP A 52 17.39 8.18 4.86
CA TRP A 52 17.47 7.91 3.42
C TRP A 52 18.91 8.10 2.88
N TYR A 53 19.60 9.16 3.29
CA TYR A 53 21.00 9.44 2.87
C TYR A 53 22.02 8.41 3.41
N LYS A 54 21.67 7.67 4.47
CA LYS A 54 22.49 6.57 5.02
C LYS A 54 22.10 5.18 4.51
N SER A 55 20.97 5.05 3.80
CA SER A 55 20.46 3.77 3.29
C SER A 55 20.65 3.58 1.77
N THR A 56 21.29 4.52 1.08
CA THR A 56 21.93 4.26 -0.21
C THR A 56 23.11 3.31 0.00
N PRO A 57 23.11 2.10 -0.58
CA PRO A 57 24.17 1.13 -0.34
C PRO A 57 25.48 1.63 -0.96
N ARG A 58 26.52 1.78 -0.12
CA ARG A 58 27.90 1.67 -0.57
C ARG A 58 28.08 0.21 -0.98
N ALA A 59 28.48 -0.03 -2.22
CA ALA A 59 28.75 -1.35 -2.76
C ALA A 59 29.62 -2.16 -1.79
N VAL A 60 29.07 -3.23 -1.22
CA VAL A 60 29.82 -4.25 -0.51
C VAL A 60 29.47 -5.58 -1.16
N ALA A 61 30.47 -6.15 -1.81
CA ALA A 61 30.44 -7.47 -2.41
C ALA A 61 30.27 -8.55 -1.34
N GLY A 62 29.44 -9.55 -1.64
CA GLY A 62 29.46 -10.85 -0.98
C GLY A 62 28.45 -11.04 0.16
N SER A 63 27.21 -11.39 -0.19
CA SER A 63 26.35 -12.24 0.65
C SER A 63 25.26 -12.86 -0.23
N GLN A 64 25.22 -14.19 -0.26
CA GLN A 64 24.24 -15.00 -0.99
C GLN A 64 22.88 -14.95 -0.28
N GLY A 65 21.81 -14.75 -1.06
CA GLY A 65 20.43 -15.18 -0.76
C GLY A 65 19.68 -14.41 0.32
N GLY A 66 19.09 -13.27 -0.06
CA GLY A 66 18.11 -12.56 0.77
C GLY A 66 17.07 -11.90 -0.12
N ASP A 67 16.01 -12.65 -0.48
CA ASP A 67 14.96 -12.25 -1.41
C ASP A 67 14.24 -10.98 -0.92
N THR A 68 14.50 -9.86 -1.60
CA THR A 68 13.78 -8.62 -1.34
C THR A 68 12.52 -8.58 -2.21
N CYS A 69 11.32 -8.54 -1.62
CA CYS A 69 10.04 -8.60 -2.35
C CYS A 69 9.90 -7.52 -3.45
N ILE A 70 10.55 -6.36 -3.27
CA ILE A 70 10.44 -5.18 -4.15
C ILE A 70 11.83 -4.64 -4.53
N GLY A 71 12.84 -4.79 -3.65
CA GLY A 71 14.19 -4.23 -3.83
C GLY A 71 14.96 -4.77 -5.04
N GLU A 72 14.87 -6.07 -5.32
CA GLU A 72 15.61 -6.70 -6.42
C GLU A 72 15.02 -6.30 -7.78
N VAL A 73 13.71 -6.09 -7.83
CA VAL A 73 13.01 -5.73 -9.07
C VAL A 73 13.15 -4.24 -9.41
N ALA A 74 13.22 -3.37 -8.39
CA ALA A 74 13.50 -1.94 -8.59
C ALA A 74 14.92 -1.68 -9.14
N HIS A 75 15.90 -2.53 -8.80
CA HIS A 75 17.26 -2.45 -9.36
C HIS A 75 17.31 -2.85 -10.84
N THR A 76 16.53 -3.86 -11.25
CA THR A 76 16.42 -4.33 -12.65
C THR A 76 15.78 -3.28 -13.57
N LEU A 77 14.77 -2.56 -13.09
CA LEU A 77 14.13 -1.46 -13.86
C LEU A 77 15.04 -0.24 -14.04
N SER A 78 15.99 -0.01 -13.11
CA SER A 78 16.94 1.12 -13.15
C SER A 78 18.16 0.87 -14.04
N SER A 79 18.46 -0.39 -14.36
CA SER A 79 19.72 -0.79 -15.04
C SER A 79 19.58 -1.08 -16.54
N GLY A 80 18.38 -0.94 -17.13
CA GLY A 80 18.18 -1.05 -18.59
C GLY A 80 18.50 -2.42 -19.20
N PHE A 81 18.79 -3.42 -18.38
CA PHE A 81 19.02 -4.80 -18.81
C PHE A 81 17.72 -5.59 -18.67
N ALA A 82 17.01 -5.76 -19.78
CA ALA A 82 15.99 -6.79 -19.89
C ALA A 82 16.70 -8.15 -19.95
N LEU A 83 16.79 -8.86 -18.83
CA LEU A 83 16.99 -10.30 -18.89
C LEU A 83 15.69 -10.90 -19.45
N PRO A 84 15.71 -11.57 -20.61
CA PRO A 84 14.58 -12.41 -20.99
C PRO A 84 14.54 -13.56 -19.98
N ASP A 85 13.33 -14.00 -19.61
CA ASP A 85 13.05 -15.25 -18.90
C ASP A 85 12.81 -15.21 -17.38
N VAL A 86 12.58 -14.04 -16.77
CA VAL A 86 12.07 -13.98 -15.38
C VAL A 86 10.79 -13.16 -15.31
N ASP A 87 9.67 -13.82 -15.07
CA ASP A 87 8.41 -13.16 -14.75
C ASP A 87 8.52 -12.47 -13.38
N SER A 88 8.75 -11.16 -13.42
CA SER A 88 8.89 -10.32 -12.23
C SER A 88 7.57 -10.19 -11.45
N CYS A 89 6.42 -10.33 -12.11
CA CYS A 89 5.13 -10.42 -11.45
C CYS A 89 5.04 -11.74 -10.68
N GLU A 90 5.44 -12.87 -11.27
CA GLU A 90 5.43 -14.17 -10.59
C GLU A 90 6.34 -14.20 -9.36
N LYS A 91 7.50 -13.56 -9.43
CA LYS A 91 8.37 -13.36 -8.25
C LYS A 91 7.67 -12.57 -7.15
N TRP A 92 7.01 -11.47 -7.51
CA TRP A 92 6.26 -10.66 -6.54
C TRP A 92 5.08 -11.43 -5.94
N LEU A 93 4.31 -12.16 -6.75
CA LEU A 93 3.17 -12.98 -6.33
C LEU A 93 3.59 -14.07 -5.34
N ASN A 94 4.72 -14.72 -5.60
CA ASN A 94 5.24 -15.78 -4.75
C ASN A 94 6.04 -15.29 -3.55
N CYS A 95 6.08 -13.98 -3.32
CA CYS A 95 6.91 -13.46 -2.26
C CYS A 95 6.31 -13.73 -0.88
N LYS A 96 6.89 -14.70 -0.17
CA LYS A 96 6.40 -15.18 1.13
C LYS A 96 7.19 -14.51 2.26
N SER A 97 6.54 -13.60 2.97
CA SER A 97 7.08 -12.97 4.17
C SER A 97 6.03 -12.98 5.28
N ASP A 98 6.35 -13.60 6.41
CA ASP A 98 5.46 -13.63 7.58
C ASP A 98 5.10 -12.23 8.08
N PHE A 99 6.06 -11.31 7.98
CA PHE A 99 5.84 -9.92 8.31
C PHE A 99 4.80 -9.30 7.37
N LEU A 100 4.97 -9.48 6.06
CA LEU A 100 4.05 -8.93 5.06
C LEU A 100 2.65 -9.52 5.27
N THR A 101 2.51 -10.83 5.45
CA THR A 101 1.23 -11.48 5.72
C THR A 101 0.53 -10.90 6.96
N LYS A 102 1.27 -10.71 8.06
CA LYS A 102 0.73 -10.10 9.29
C LYS A 102 0.34 -8.64 9.07
N TYR A 103 1.17 -7.87 8.35
CA TYR A 103 0.87 -6.48 8.01
C TYR A 103 -0.39 -6.38 7.14
N LEU A 104 -0.53 -7.25 6.13
CA LEU A 104 -1.70 -7.29 5.26
C LEU A 104 -2.98 -7.65 5.99
N SER A 105 -2.92 -8.68 6.84
CA SER A 105 -4.05 -9.02 7.70
C SER A 105 -4.47 -7.81 8.53
N LYS A 106 -3.50 -7.11 9.13
CA LYS A 106 -3.77 -5.90 9.90
C LYS A 106 -4.36 -4.76 9.07
N VAL A 107 -3.83 -4.52 7.88
CA VAL A 107 -4.35 -3.51 6.94
C VAL A 107 -5.81 -3.81 6.58
N LEU A 108 -6.14 -5.05 6.22
CA LEU A 108 -7.49 -5.44 5.85
C LEU A 108 -8.50 -5.32 7.02
N THR A 109 -8.03 -5.48 8.26
CA THR A 109 -8.85 -5.30 9.48
C THR A 109 -9.02 -3.83 9.87
N ASP A 110 -7.95 -3.04 9.82
CA ASP A 110 -7.94 -1.65 10.29
C ASP A 110 -8.58 -0.67 9.28
N LEU A 111 -8.53 -0.99 7.97
CA LEU A 111 -9.06 -0.11 6.93
C LEU A 111 -10.59 -0.15 6.86
N PRO A 112 -11.23 1.00 6.58
CA PRO A 112 -12.67 1.05 6.43
C PRO A 112 -13.16 0.32 5.18
N SER A 113 -14.40 -0.15 5.21
CA SER A 113 -15.06 -0.69 4.01
C SER A 113 -15.36 0.42 2.99
N CYS A 114 -15.29 0.10 1.70
CA CYS A 114 -15.68 1.05 0.66
C CYS A 114 -17.19 1.36 0.71
N PRO A 115 -17.61 2.63 0.66
CA PRO A 115 -19.02 2.96 0.52
C PRO A 115 -19.51 2.59 -0.88
N CYS A 116 -20.76 2.11 -0.99
CA CYS A 116 -21.32 1.61 -2.26
C CYS A 116 -21.55 2.71 -3.31
N SER A 117 -21.66 3.96 -2.87
CA SER A 117 -21.81 5.12 -3.75
C SER A 117 -20.78 6.19 -3.41
N TYR A 118 -20.29 6.89 -4.42
CA TYR A 118 -19.37 8.00 -4.24
C TYR A 118 -20.09 9.20 -3.61
N PRO A 119 -19.58 9.77 -2.49
CA PRO A 119 -20.13 10.99 -1.90
C PRO A 119 -19.70 12.21 -2.71
N LEU A 120 -20.65 12.85 -3.40
CA LEU A 120 -20.36 13.97 -4.32
C LEU A 120 -19.68 15.15 -3.63
N GLU A 121 -19.89 15.33 -2.33
CA GLU A 121 -19.26 16.37 -1.50
C GLU A 121 -17.73 16.19 -1.40
N ALA A 122 -17.23 14.96 -1.60
CA ALA A 122 -15.81 14.65 -1.53
C ALA A 122 -14.98 15.35 -2.61
N VAL A 123 -15.61 15.74 -3.72
CA VAL A 123 -14.97 16.51 -4.81
C VAL A 123 -14.43 17.85 -4.28
N TYR A 124 -15.13 18.47 -3.34
CA TYR A 124 -14.80 19.80 -2.84
C TYR A 124 -14.00 19.77 -1.54
N SER A 125 -14.22 18.77 -0.69
CA SER A 125 -13.60 18.72 0.63
C SER A 125 -13.53 17.31 1.20
N ALA A 126 -12.72 17.12 2.24
CA ALA A 126 -12.70 15.84 2.94
C ALA A 126 -14.05 15.59 3.65
N VAL A 127 -14.59 14.38 3.50
CA VAL A 127 -15.87 13.96 4.10
C VAL A 127 -15.64 12.98 5.24
N ASN A 128 -16.56 12.93 6.20
CA ASN A 128 -16.57 11.94 7.27
C ASN A 128 -17.68 10.92 6.99
N LEU A 129 -17.33 9.66 6.81
CA LEU A 129 -18.29 8.58 6.57
C LEU A 129 -18.18 7.54 7.68
N ARG A 130 -19.33 7.00 8.09
CA ARG A 130 -19.40 5.90 9.04
C ARG A 130 -19.18 4.57 8.32
N ASP A 131 -18.24 3.75 8.79
CA ASP A 131 -18.13 2.36 8.38
C ASP A 131 -19.02 1.51 9.30
N GLU A 132 -20.16 1.07 8.79
CA GLU A 132 -21.15 0.29 9.56
C GLU A 132 -20.56 -0.99 10.14
N ARG A 133 -19.63 -1.63 9.42
CA ARG A 133 -18.97 -2.87 9.86
C ARG A 133 -18.12 -2.67 11.11
N GLN A 134 -17.49 -1.50 11.24
CA GLN A 134 -16.59 -1.16 12.36
C GLN A 134 -17.25 -0.24 13.39
N GLY A 135 -18.41 0.33 13.09
CA GLY A 135 -19.08 1.31 13.93
C GLY A 135 -18.30 2.60 14.14
N LYS A 136 -17.31 2.91 13.27
CA LYS A 136 -16.39 4.04 13.40
C LYS A 136 -16.49 4.99 12.20
N ASN A 137 -16.26 6.28 12.44
CA ASN A 137 -16.16 7.28 11.38
C ASN A 137 -14.73 7.36 10.83
N PHE A 138 -14.63 7.44 9.51
CA PHE A 138 -13.38 7.61 8.78
C PHE A 138 -13.46 8.85 7.90
N ARG A 139 -12.32 9.53 7.79
CA ARG A 139 -12.17 10.67 6.88
C ARG A 139 -11.77 10.17 5.50
N TRP A 140 -12.40 10.72 4.49
CA TRP A 140 -12.16 10.40 3.10
C TRP A 140 -11.91 11.67 2.30
N ARG A 141 -11.16 11.54 1.21
CA ARG A 141 -10.91 12.61 0.26
C ARG A 141 -11.01 12.08 -1.17
N ASP A 142 -11.29 12.96 -2.10
CA ASP A 142 -11.21 12.63 -3.52
C ASP A 142 -9.78 12.21 -3.92
N ALA A 143 -9.73 11.19 -4.77
CA ALA A 143 -8.53 10.63 -5.39
C ALA A 143 -8.78 10.43 -6.90
N SER A 144 -9.53 11.35 -7.53
CA SER A 144 -9.88 11.31 -8.96
C SER A 144 -8.99 12.22 -9.81
N GLY A 145 -8.06 12.94 -9.17
CA GLY A 145 -7.20 13.92 -9.84
C GLY A 145 -6.18 13.28 -10.82
N PRO A 146 -5.62 14.08 -11.74
CA PRO A 146 -4.74 13.58 -12.82
C PRO A 146 -3.45 12.92 -12.30
N LYS A 147 -3.05 13.18 -11.06
CA LYS A 147 -1.88 12.54 -10.43
C LYS A 147 -2.06 11.05 -10.19
N GLU A 148 -3.30 10.59 -10.07
CA GLU A 148 -3.64 9.19 -9.80
C GLU A 148 -3.65 8.35 -11.09
N ARG A 149 -3.63 9.02 -12.27
CA ARG A 149 -3.54 8.38 -13.59
C ARG A 149 -4.54 7.24 -13.78
N LEU A 150 -5.80 7.52 -13.44
CA LEU A 150 -6.89 6.55 -13.56
C LEU A 150 -7.03 6.03 -15.00
N ASP A 151 -6.68 6.85 -15.99
CA ASP A 151 -6.59 6.46 -17.42
C ASP A 151 -5.72 5.24 -17.68
N ILE A 152 -4.70 5.00 -16.86
CA ILE A 152 -3.78 3.87 -16.97
C ILE A 152 -4.14 2.80 -15.94
N TYR A 153 -4.22 3.19 -14.67
CA TYR A 153 -4.23 2.22 -13.58
C TYR A 153 -5.64 1.73 -13.21
N LYS A 154 -6.69 2.47 -13.63
CA LYS A 154 -8.09 2.22 -13.31
C LYS A 154 -9.01 2.69 -14.47
N PRO A 155 -8.83 2.20 -15.71
CA PRO A 155 -9.35 2.85 -16.92
C PRO A 155 -10.89 2.92 -17.03
N THR A 156 -11.63 2.12 -16.26
CA THR A 156 -13.11 2.19 -16.19
C THR A 156 -13.64 3.01 -15.01
N ALA A 157 -12.77 3.49 -14.13
CA ALA A 157 -13.14 4.36 -13.02
C ALA A 157 -13.25 5.82 -13.47
N ARG A 158 -14.28 6.50 -12.95
CA ARG A 158 -14.45 7.96 -13.11
C ARG A 158 -14.12 8.72 -11.84
N PHE A 159 -14.44 8.13 -10.70
CA PHE A 159 -14.16 8.73 -9.41
C PHE A 159 -13.43 7.74 -8.53
N CYS A 160 -12.55 8.22 -7.66
CA CYS A 160 -11.99 7.41 -6.59
C CYS A 160 -11.95 8.19 -5.29
N LEU A 161 -12.09 7.47 -4.18
CA LEU A 161 -11.93 7.95 -2.83
C LEU A 161 -10.73 7.30 -2.19
N ARG A 162 -10.08 8.05 -1.29
CA ARG A 162 -9.04 7.52 -0.43
C ARG A 162 -9.31 7.88 1.02
N SER A 163 -9.22 6.89 1.91
CA SER A 163 -9.28 7.14 3.34
C SER A 163 -8.05 7.92 3.78
N MET A 164 -8.23 8.94 4.61
CA MET A 164 -7.13 9.70 5.20
C MET A 164 -6.52 8.94 6.37
N LEU A 165 -5.24 9.19 6.63
CA LEU A 165 -4.60 8.67 7.84
C LEU A 165 -5.18 9.33 9.09
N SER A 166 -5.44 8.54 10.12
CA SER A 166 -5.81 9.04 11.45
C SER A 166 -4.65 8.85 12.43
N LEU A 167 -4.61 9.66 13.49
CA LEU A 167 -3.59 9.54 14.54
C LEU A 167 -3.67 8.20 15.29
N ASP A 168 -4.87 7.61 15.34
CA ASP A 168 -5.10 6.30 15.96
C ASP A 168 -4.80 5.13 15.01
N SER A 169 -4.42 5.43 13.76
CA SER A 169 -4.10 4.37 12.79
C SER A 169 -2.82 3.67 13.20
N THR A 170 -2.90 2.35 13.31
CA THR A 170 -1.75 1.50 13.60
C THR A 170 -1.02 1.01 12.34
N THR A 171 -1.46 1.47 11.16
CA THR A 171 -0.81 1.22 9.88
C THR A 171 -0.65 2.53 9.10
N LEU A 172 0.25 2.52 8.10
CA LEU A 172 0.43 3.61 7.15
C LEU A 172 -0.46 3.46 5.91
N ALA A 173 -1.36 2.47 5.93
CA ALA A 173 -2.20 2.11 4.81
C ALA A 173 -3.38 3.09 4.65
N ALA A 174 -3.91 3.12 3.44
CA ALA A 174 -5.13 3.85 3.13
C ALA A 174 -6.01 2.99 2.23
N GLN A 175 -7.31 2.96 2.52
CA GLN A 175 -8.28 2.37 1.61
C GLN A 175 -8.41 3.24 0.37
N HIS A 176 -8.39 2.63 -0.80
CA HIS A 176 -8.70 3.26 -2.08
C HIS A 176 -9.92 2.57 -2.66
N CYS A 177 -10.95 3.33 -3.00
CA CYS A 177 -12.19 2.85 -3.59
C CYS A 177 -12.41 3.60 -4.90
N CYS A 178 -12.81 2.91 -5.96
CA CYS A 178 -13.06 3.53 -7.25
C CYS A 178 -14.47 3.24 -7.74
N TYR A 179 -15.02 4.16 -8.51
CA TYR A 179 -16.43 4.24 -8.86
C TYR A 179 -16.56 4.50 -10.35
N ASP A 180 -17.60 3.94 -10.94
CA ASP A 180 -17.93 4.14 -12.35
C ASP A 180 -18.56 5.54 -12.59
N GLU A 181 -18.97 5.79 -13.83
CA GLU A 181 -19.64 7.03 -14.23
C GLU A 181 -20.99 7.27 -13.53
N HIS A 182 -21.61 6.21 -13.02
CA HIS A 182 -22.86 6.25 -12.27
C HIS A 182 -22.62 6.37 -10.77
N THR A 183 -21.39 6.67 -10.35
CA THR A 183 -20.96 6.80 -8.95
C THR A 183 -21.10 5.51 -8.14
N LYS A 184 -21.22 4.34 -8.79
CA LYS A 184 -21.32 3.04 -8.11
C LYS A 184 -19.94 2.46 -7.90
N LEU A 185 -19.73 1.87 -6.72
CA LEU A 185 -18.47 1.21 -6.39
C LEU A 185 -18.15 0.15 -7.45
N ILE A 186 -16.95 0.17 -8.00
CA ILE A 186 -16.42 -0.89 -8.85
C ILE A 186 -15.85 -1.96 -7.93
N THR A 187 -16.60 -3.05 -7.75
CA THR A 187 -16.29 -4.12 -6.80
C THR A 187 -15.30 -5.13 -7.35
N ARG A 188 -15.13 -5.19 -8.68
CA ARG A 188 -14.22 -6.11 -9.39
C ARG A 188 -13.79 -5.54 -10.75
N GLY A 189 -12.87 -6.24 -11.44
CA GLY A 189 -12.41 -5.83 -12.77
C GLY A 189 -11.33 -4.75 -12.77
N LYS A 190 -10.99 -4.25 -13.96
CA LYS A 190 -9.79 -3.40 -14.18
C LYS A 190 -9.86 -1.99 -13.60
N GLY A 191 -11.06 -1.48 -13.34
CA GLY A 191 -11.28 -0.18 -12.68
C GLY A 191 -11.37 -0.23 -11.16
N ALA A 192 -11.36 -1.42 -10.55
CA ALA A 192 -11.56 -1.55 -9.12
C ALA A 192 -10.38 -0.96 -8.33
N GLY A 193 -10.69 -0.21 -7.27
CA GLY A 193 -9.71 0.30 -6.33
C GLY A 193 -9.17 -0.82 -5.42
N ALA A 194 -7.92 -0.71 -5.00
CA ALA A 194 -7.28 -1.65 -4.08
C ALA A 194 -6.65 -0.88 -2.91
N PRO A 195 -6.58 -1.45 -1.70
CA PRO A 195 -5.98 -0.77 -0.56
C PRO A 195 -4.49 -0.47 -0.83
N ASN A 196 -4.07 0.76 -0.51
CA ASN A 196 -2.68 1.17 -0.51
C ASN A 196 -2.05 0.77 0.82
N LEU A 197 -0.92 0.06 0.79
CA LEU A 197 -0.15 -0.24 1.99
C LEU A 197 0.55 0.98 2.57
N ILE A 198 0.86 1.95 1.72
CA ILE A 198 1.42 3.25 2.08
C ILE A 198 0.55 4.35 1.47
N SER A 199 -0.07 5.16 2.34
CA SER A 199 -0.81 6.34 1.90
C SER A 199 0.10 7.31 1.16
N THR A 200 -0.39 7.88 0.06
CA THR A 200 0.29 8.98 -0.65
C THR A 200 0.46 10.22 0.21
N GLU A 201 -0.38 10.40 1.25
CA GLU A 201 -0.20 11.48 2.24
C GLU A 201 1.07 11.30 3.06
N PHE A 202 1.47 10.06 3.29
CA PHE A 202 2.67 9.74 4.05
C PHE A 202 3.91 9.86 3.17
N SER A 203 3.93 9.15 2.04
CA SER A 203 5.05 9.23 1.10
C SER A 203 4.63 8.78 -0.30
N PRO A 204 4.57 9.71 -1.27
CA PRO A 204 4.29 9.38 -2.68
C PRO A 204 5.33 8.42 -3.28
N GLU A 205 6.60 8.56 -2.92
CA GLU A 205 7.68 7.70 -3.43
C GLU A 205 7.52 6.25 -2.96
N LEU A 206 7.17 6.07 -1.69
CA LEU A 206 6.95 4.74 -1.13
C LEU A 206 5.65 4.12 -1.63
N HIS A 207 4.59 4.90 -1.74
CA HIS A 207 3.36 4.47 -2.40
C HIS A 207 3.65 3.96 -3.82
N TYR A 208 4.43 4.71 -4.60
CA TYR A 208 4.82 4.27 -5.93
C TYR A 208 5.56 2.93 -5.90
N LYS A 209 6.56 2.79 -5.03
CA LYS A 209 7.36 1.55 -4.93
C LYS A 209 6.57 0.34 -4.43
N VAL A 210 5.69 0.54 -3.44
CA VAL A 210 5.02 -0.56 -2.73
C VAL A 210 3.67 -0.93 -3.36
N ASP A 211 2.93 0.06 -3.87
CA ASP A 211 1.55 -0.14 -4.33
C ASP A 211 1.44 -0.06 -5.87
N MET A 212 2.24 0.78 -6.53
CA MET A 212 2.14 0.97 -8.00
C MET A 212 3.08 0.05 -8.79
N LEU A 213 4.33 -0.11 -8.36
CA LEU A 213 5.29 -0.98 -9.05
C LEU A 213 4.77 -2.41 -9.22
N PRO A 214 4.18 -3.09 -8.21
CA PRO A 214 3.65 -4.42 -8.41
C PRO A 214 2.64 -4.55 -9.57
N TRP A 215 1.76 -3.57 -9.72
CA TRP A 215 0.82 -3.53 -10.85
C TRP A 215 1.57 -3.40 -12.19
N ILE A 216 2.61 -2.56 -12.23
CA ILE A 216 3.47 -2.37 -13.42
C ILE A 216 4.26 -3.65 -13.74
N LEU A 217 4.73 -4.39 -12.73
CA LEU A 217 5.45 -5.66 -12.90
C LEU A 217 4.57 -6.73 -13.53
N CYS A 218 3.29 -6.72 -13.21
CA CYS A 218 2.28 -7.55 -13.85
C CYS A 218 1.84 -7.03 -15.22
N LYS A 219 2.54 -6.03 -15.79
CA LYS A 219 2.33 -5.49 -17.15
C LYS A 219 0.90 -5.07 -17.45
N GLY A 220 0.12 -4.71 -16.43
CA GLY A 220 -1.28 -4.37 -16.57
C GLY A 220 -2.25 -5.54 -16.43
N ASP A 221 -1.79 -6.77 -16.19
CA ASP A 221 -2.63 -7.87 -15.70
C ASP A 221 -3.06 -7.56 -14.26
N TRP A 222 -4.15 -6.81 -14.17
CA TRP A 222 -4.80 -6.43 -12.92
C TRP A 222 -5.30 -7.64 -12.14
N SER A 223 -5.56 -8.78 -12.80
CA SER A 223 -6.14 -9.96 -12.15
C SER A 223 -5.15 -10.61 -11.20
N ARG A 224 -3.88 -10.69 -11.62
CA ARG A 224 -2.75 -11.13 -10.79
C ARG A 224 -2.52 -10.20 -9.61
N TYR A 225 -2.54 -8.88 -9.86
CA TYR A 225 -2.41 -7.90 -8.78
C TYR A 225 -3.55 -8.01 -7.75
N HIS A 226 -4.81 -8.12 -8.20
CA HIS A 226 -5.97 -8.25 -7.32
C HIS A 226 -6.03 -9.57 -6.54
N ALA A 227 -5.36 -10.63 -7.00
CA ALA A 227 -5.23 -11.87 -6.22
C ALA A 227 -4.50 -11.65 -4.88
N VAL A 228 -3.57 -10.69 -4.83
CA VAL A 228 -2.80 -10.33 -3.61
C VAL A 228 -3.33 -9.05 -2.94
N ARG A 229 -3.94 -8.16 -3.72
CA ARG A 229 -4.51 -6.87 -3.28
C ARG A 229 -5.96 -6.76 -3.73
N PRO A 230 -6.89 -7.53 -3.13
CA PRO A 230 -8.27 -7.57 -3.59
C PRO A 230 -8.97 -6.21 -3.36
N PRO A 231 -9.88 -5.82 -4.26
CA PRO A 231 -10.79 -4.72 -4.00
C PRO A 231 -11.63 -4.94 -2.73
N ASN A 232 -11.99 -3.86 -2.07
CA ASN A 232 -12.77 -3.92 -0.83
C ASN A 232 -14.28 -3.79 -1.15
N ASN A 233 -15.02 -4.89 -1.05
CA ASN A 233 -16.49 -4.90 -1.07
C ASN A 233 -17.07 -5.27 0.32
N GLY A 234 -16.50 -4.71 1.39
CA GLY A 234 -16.86 -5.06 2.78
C GLY A 234 -18.31 -4.75 3.16
N GLN A 235 -18.96 -3.83 2.43
CA GLN A 235 -20.38 -3.49 2.61
C GLN A 235 -21.35 -4.30 1.74
N GLN A 236 -20.85 -5.30 1.00
CA GLN A 236 -21.69 -6.16 0.14
C GLN A 236 -22.50 -5.36 -0.89
N CYS A 237 -21.84 -4.38 -1.51
CA CYS A 237 -22.41 -3.64 -2.63
C CYS A 237 -22.69 -4.56 -3.81
N THR A 238 -23.67 -4.21 -4.64
CA THR A 238 -23.97 -4.92 -5.87
C THR A 238 -22.72 -5.04 -6.74
N ASP A 239 -22.54 -6.23 -7.32
CA ASP A 239 -21.42 -6.50 -8.20
C ASP A 239 -21.37 -5.52 -9.38
N ASN A 240 -20.19 -4.95 -9.59
CA ASN A 240 -19.92 -4.00 -10.66
C ASN A 240 -18.46 -4.16 -11.13
N PRO A 241 -18.21 -4.50 -12.40
CA PRO A 241 -19.18 -4.68 -13.50
C PRO A 241 -20.01 -5.97 -13.41
N SER A 242 -20.90 -6.18 -14.39
CA SER A 242 -21.66 -7.44 -14.55
C SER A 242 -20.71 -8.63 -14.71
N GLU A 243 -21.23 -9.85 -14.50
CA GLU A 243 -20.40 -11.06 -14.58
C GLU A 243 -19.82 -11.26 -15.99
N GLU A 244 -20.63 -11.04 -17.02
CA GLU A 244 -20.20 -11.13 -18.42
C GLU A 244 -19.07 -10.15 -18.74
N GLU A 245 -19.21 -8.89 -18.34
CA GLU A 245 -18.18 -7.88 -18.57
C GLU A 245 -16.93 -8.17 -17.74
N TYR A 246 -17.07 -8.63 -16.50
CA TYR A 246 -15.95 -9.05 -15.68
C TYR A 246 -15.15 -10.20 -16.32
N LEU A 247 -15.83 -11.21 -16.86
CA LEU A 247 -15.19 -12.32 -17.55
C LEU A 247 -14.49 -11.86 -18.84
N SER A 248 -15.10 -10.94 -19.59
CA SER A 248 -14.47 -10.31 -20.76
C SER A 248 -13.19 -9.55 -20.38
N GLN A 249 -13.24 -8.73 -19.34
CA GLN A 249 -12.06 -8.01 -18.82
C GLN A 249 -10.98 -8.96 -18.32
N LEU A 250 -11.35 -10.10 -17.73
CA LEU A 250 -10.41 -11.11 -17.24
C LEU A 250 -9.72 -11.85 -18.39
N GLN A 251 -10.43 -12.10 -19.49
CA GLN A 251 -9.85 -12.69 -20.68
C GLN A 251 -8.83 -11.73 -21.32
N GLU A 252 -9.19 -10.44 -21.45
CA GLU A 252 -8.29 -9.38 -21.94
C GLU A 252 -7.01 -9.25 -21.10
N ALA A 253 -7.13 -9.38 -19.77
CA ALA A 253 -5.98 -9.26 -18.86
C ALA A 253 -4.90 -10.33 -19.07
N LYS A 254 -5.31 -11.54 -19.50
CA LYS A 254 -4.41 -12.70 -19.69
C LYS A 254 -3.64 -12.67 -21.01
N GLU A 255 -3.93 -11.69 -21.88
CA GLU A 255 -3.29 -11.55 -23.19
C GLU A 255 -1.97 -10.75 -23.14
N TYR A 256 -1.53 -10.33 -21.93
CA TYR A 256 -0.31 -9.53 -21.67
C TYR A 256 0.77 -10.30 -20.89
#